data_AF-A0ABD7MV77-F1
#
_entry.id   AF-A0ABD7MV77-F1
#
_cell.length_a   1.000
_cell.length_b   1.000
_cell.length_c   1.000
_cell.angle_alpha   90.00
_cell.angle_beta   90.00
_cell.angle_gamma   90.00
#
_symmetry.space_group_name_H-M   'P 1'
#
loop_
_entity.id
_entity.type
_entity.pdbx_description
1 polymer ?
#
loop_
_entity_poly.entity_id
_entity_poly.type
_entity_poly.pdbx_seq_one_letter_code
_entity_poly.pdbx_strand_id
1 'polypeptide(L)'
;MDAVREERRSLWAKSASILLSIFTIAFPYIFPSIFPEGTMPYYIITMPLGIVAGIFAYRIRSWWLIVLAIVAGLSPLLFAWMLWFSINLINLITDVHLSS
;
A
#
# COMPACT_ATOMS: atom_id res chain seq x y z
N MET A 1 -6.76 25.56 26.35
CA MET A 1 -6.79 24.08 26.44
C MET A 1 -7.11 23.41 25.10
N ASP A 2 -7.66 24.15 24.14
CA ASP A 2 -8.06 23.61 22.83
C ASP A 2 -6.89 23.32 21.89
N ALA A 3 -5.87 24.19 21.85
CA ALA A 3 -4.69 24.01 21.01
C ALA A 3 -3.92 22.70 21.31
N VAL A 4 -3.75 22.34 22.59
CA VAL A 4 -3.09 21.09 23.01
C VAL A 4 -3.93 19.86 22.65
N ARG A 5 -5.26 19.99 22.67
CA ARG A 5 -6.19 18.92 22.30
C ARG A 5 -6.18 18.68 20.79
N GLU A 6 -6.08 19.75 20.02
CA GLU A 6 -6.04 19.76 18.56
C GLU A 6 -4.71 19.20 18.02
N GLU A 7 -3.59 19.58 18.64
CA GLU A 7 -2.26 19.03 18.33
C GLU A 7 -2.17 17.52 18.62
N ARG A 8 -2.68 17.07 19.78
CA ARG A 8 -2.73 15.63 20.11
C ARG A 8 -3.61 14.84 19.13
N ARG A 9 -4.72 15.43 18.67
CA ARG A 9 -5.64 14.80 17.71
C ARG A 9 -5.00 14.67 16.32
N SER A 10 -4.21 15.67 15.92
CA SER A 10 -3.42 15.66 14.69
C SER A 10 -2.34 14.58 14.72
N LEU A 11 -1.59 14.48 15.81
CA LEU A 11 -0.58 13.43 16.00
C LEU A 11 -1.19 12.03 15.98
N TRP A 12 -2.32 11.83 16.65
CA TRP A 12 -3.05 10.56 16.62
C TRP A 12 -3.51 10.17 15.22
N ALA A 13 -4.08 11.12 14.47
CA ALA A 13 -4.54 10.88 13.12
C ALA A 13 -3.36 10.59 12.15
N LYS A 14 -2.20 11.24 12.34
CA LYS A 14 -0.97 10.94 11.60
C LYS A 14 -0.50 9.51 11.87
N SER A 15 -0.38 9.15 13.15
CA SER A 15 0.05 7.80 13.56
C SER A 15 -0.91 6.73 13.04
N ALA A 16 -2.22 6.96 13.14
CA ALA A 16 -3.24 6.05 12.62
C ALA A 16 -3.13 5.87 11.11
N SER A 17 -2.95 6.95 10.34
CA SER A 17 -2.79 6.90 8.88
C SER A 17 -1.53 6.13 8.46
N ILE A 18 -0.41 6.35 9.16
CA ILE A 18 0.85 5.62 8.92
C ILE A 18 0.68 4.14 9.24
N LEU A 19 0.14 3.81 10.42
CA LEU A 19 -0.09 2.43 10.84
C LEU A 19 -1.03 1.69 9.89
N LEU A 20 -2.14 2.33 9.49
CA LEU A 20 -3.08 1.77 8.52
C LEU A 20 -2.41 1.53 7.17
N SER A 21 -1.59 2.47 6.69
CA SER A 21 -0.91 2.33 5.40
C SER A 21 0.14 1.21 5.44
N ILE A 22 0.96 1.16 6.48
CA ILE A 22 1.95 0.09 6.67
C ILE A 22 1.25 -1.26 6.79
N PHE A 23 0.18 -1.34 7.59
CA PHE A 23 -0.59 -2.56 7.75
C PHE A 23 -1.20 -2.99 6.42
N THR A 24 -1.79 -2.07 5.65
CA THR A 24 -2.38 -2.36 4.33
C THR A 24 -1.34 -2.97 3.38
N ILE A 25 -0.11 -2.47 3.40
CA ILE A 25 0.99 -2.99 2.59
C ILE A 25 1.47 -4.34 3.12
N ALA A 26 1.70 -4.47 4.43
CA ALA A 26 2.34 -5.63 5.03
C ALA A 26 1.40 -6.83 5.22
N PHE A 27 0.11 -6.60 5.46
CA PHE A 27 -0.89 -7.62 5.75
C PHE A 27 -0.91 -8.79 4.74
N PRO A 28 -0.95 -8.57 3.42
CA PRO A 28 -0.94 -9.67 2.46
C PRO A 28 0.34 -10.50 2.49
N TYR A 29 1.48 -9.94 2.89
CA TYR A 29 2.75 -10.67 3.00
C TYR A 29 2.90 -11.43 4.32
N ILE A 30 2.30 -10.94 5.41
CA ILE A 30 2.34 -11.59 6.72
C ILE A 30 1.35 -12.77 6.77
N PHE A 31 0.21 -12.64 6.08
CA PHE A 31 -0.86 -13.63 6.10
C PHE A 31 -1.26 -14.12 4.71
N PRO A 32 -0.33 -14.71 3.92
CA PRO A 32 -0.64 -15.18 2.57
C PRO A 32 -1.70 -16.29 2.56
N SER A 33 -1.82 -17.06 3.66
CA SER A 33 -2.79 -18.14 3.81
C SER A 33 -4.25 -17.67 3.89
N ILE A 34 -4.50 -16.40 4.21
CA ILE A 34 -5.86 -15.82 4.23
C ILE A 34 -6.37 -15.59 2.80
N PHE A 35 -5.49 -15.65 1.81
CA PHE A 35 -5.78 -15.31 0.43
C PHE A 35 -5.39 -16.43 -0.55
N PRO A 36 -5.98 -17.64 -0.38
CA PRO A 36 -5.64 -18.81 -1.17
C PRO A 36 -6.05 -18.68 -2.64
N GLU A 37 -7.04 -17.83 -2.96
CA GLU A 37 -7.57 -17.62 -4.32
C GLU A 37 -6.76 -16.60 -5.14
N GLY A 38 -5.61 -16.15 -4.63
CA GLY A 38 -4.71 -15.25 -5.34
C GLY A 38 -4.99 -13.77 -5.10
N THR A 39 -4.81 -12.94 -6.12
CA THR A 39 -4.66 -11.48 -5.91
C THR A 39 -5.96 -10.70 -5.76
N MET A 40 -7.08 -11.25 -6.19
CA MET A 40 -8.37 -10.55 -6.23
C MET A 40 -8.93 -10.27 -4.82
N PRO A 41 -8.91 -11.22 -3.87
CA PRO A 41 -9.19 -10.95 -2.46
C PRO A 41 -8.29 -9.88 -1.81
N TYR A 42 -7.03 -9.74 -2.23
CA TYR A 42 -6.14 -8.70 -1.71
C TYR A 42 -6.68 -7.31 -2.02
N TYR A 43 -7.08 -7.04 -3.27
CA TYR A 43 -7.64 -5.74 -3.66
C TYR A 43 -8.90 -5.37 -2.88
N ILE A 44 -9.76 -6.35 -2.63
CA ILE A 44 -11.02 -6.16 -1.89
C ILE A 44 -10.76 -5.66 -0.46
N ILE A 45 -9.65 -6.05 0.16
CA ILE A 45 -9.30 -5.65 1.53
C ILE A 45 -8.38 -4.42 1.56
N THR A 46 -7.37 -4.35 0.69
CA THR A 46 -6.38 -3.27 0.71
C THR A 46 -6.91 -1.95 0.16
N MET A 47 -7.81 -1.95 -0.83
CA MET A 47 -8.41 -0.71 -1.33
C MET A 47 -9.22 0.03 -0.26
N PRO A 48 -10.18 -0.61 0.45
CA PRO A 48 -10.91 0.07 1.51
C PRO A 48 -10.01 0.60 2.62
N LEU A 49 -8.99 -0.17 3.03
CA LEU A 49 -8.04 0.26 4.06
C LEU A 49 -7.20 1.46 3.59
N GLY A 50 -6.74 1.46 2.35
CA GLY A 50 -6.05 2.61 1.74
C GLY A 50 -6.94 3.85 1.67
N ILE A 51 -8.22 3.69 1.30
CA ILE A 51 -9.20 4.80 1.30
C ILE A 51 -9.39 5.35 2.71
N VAL A 52 -9.56 4.49 3.72
CA VAL A 52 -9.69 4.93 5.12
C VAL A 52 -8.43 5.68 5.57
N ALA A 53 -7.24 5.16 5.28
CA ALA A 53 -5.97 5.84 5.57
C ALA A 53 -5.89 7.22 4.88
N GLY A 54 -6.40 7.32 3.65
CA GLY A 54 -6.48 8.55 2.86
C GLY A 54 -7.46 9.57 3.44
N ILE A 55 -8.61 9.14 3.96
CA ILE A 55 -9.57 10.03 4.65
C ILE A 55 -8.94 10.63 5.91
N PHE A 56 -8.22 9.83 6.70
CA PHE A 56 -7.47 10.34 7.84
C PHE A 56 -6.38 11.33 7.41
N ALA A 57 -5.63 11.02 6.35
CA ALA A 57 -4.59 11.90 5.80
C ALA A 57 -5.15 13.25 5.31
N TYR A 58 -6.29 13.22 4.61
CA TYR A 58 -6.99 14.40 4.10
C TYR A 58 -7.45 15.32 5.24
N ARG A 59 -7.96 14.74 6.33
CA ARG A 59 -8.38 15.50 7.51
C ARG A 59 -7.25 16.30 8.16
N ILE A 60 -6.01 15.84 8.02
CA ILE A 60 -4.82 16.49 8.59
C ILE A 60 -4.12 17.38 7.53
N ARG A 61 -4.69 17.50 6.32
CA ARG A 61 -4.14 18.24 5.15
C ARG A 61 -2.68 17.88 4.83
N SER A 62 -2.27 16.64 5.09
CA SER A 62 -0.91 16.19 4.82
C SER A 62 -0.84 15.50 3.46
N TRP A 63 -0.39 16.23 2.45
CA TRP A 63 -0.24 15.70 1.08
C TRP A 63 0.61 14.43 1.02
N TRP A 64 1.69 14.36 1.81
CA TRP A 64 2.53 13.17 1.91
C TRP A 64 1.75 11.92 2.36
N LEU A 65 0.86 12.05 3.34
CA LEU A 65 0.08 10.91 3.84
C LEU A 65 -1.01 10.49 2.85
N ILE A 66 -1.52 11.42 2.04
CA ILE A 66 -2.49 11.09 0.97
C ILE A 66 -1.80 10.24 -0.09
N VAL A 67 -0.60 10.65 -0.55
CA VAL A 67 0.20 9.87 -1.49
C VAL A 67 0.49 8.48 -0.92
N LEU A 68 0.87 8.40 0.36
CA LEU A 68 1.17 7.14 1.03
C LEU A 68 -0.05 6.22 1.11
N ALA A 69 -1.23 6.77 1.40
CA ALA A 69 -2.49 6.02 1.40
C ALA A 69 -2.90 5.52 0.00
N ILE A 70 -2.67 6.33 -1.04
CA ILE A 70 -2.91 5.92 -2.44
C ILE A 70 -1.96 4.78 -2.81
N VAL A 71 -0.67 4.92 -2.51
CA VAL A 71 0.33 3.86 -2.75
C VAL A 71 -0.01 2.60 -1.96
N ALA A 72 -0.49 2.73 -0.73
CA ALA A 72 -0.91 1.59 0.08
C ALA A 72 -2.12 0.87 -0.54
N GLY A 73 -3.14 1.61 -0.99
CA GLY A 73 -4.32 1.03 -1.64
C GLY A 73 -4.01 0.40 -3.01
N LEU A 74 -3.06 0.96 -3.75
CA LEU A 74 -2.57 0.45 -5.05
C LEU A 74 -1.41 -0.53 -4.92
N SER A 75 -0.95 -0.83 -3.70
CA SER A 75 0.19 -1.72 -3.47
C SER A 75 0.06 -3.10 -4.13
N PRO A 76 -1.12 -3.74 -4.22
CA PRO A 76 -1.22 -5.03 -4.92
C PRO A 76 -1.01 -4.88 -6.43
N LEU A 77 -1.40 -3.74 -7.02
CA LEU A 77 -1.20 -3.43 -8.44
C LEU A 77 0.28 -3.18 -8.73
N LEU A 78 0.93 -2.39 -7.89
CA LEU A 78 2.37 -2.13 -7.99
C LEU A 78 3.18 -3.43 -7.84
N PHE A 79 2.77 -4.30 -6.93
CA PHE A 79 3.42 -5.60 -6.74
C PHE A 79 3.23 -6.53 -7.94
N ALA A 80 2.02 -6.65 -8.46
CA ALA A 80 1.75 -7.42 -9.67
C ALA A 80 2.54 -6.89 -10.87
N TRP A 81 2.62 -5.56 -11.01
CA TRP A 81 3.39 -4.91 -12.06
C TRP A 81 4.90 -5.17 -11.93
N MET A 82 5.45 -5.12 -10.71
CA MET A 82 6.85 -5.49 -10.45
C MET A 82 7.15 -6.95 -10.80
N LEU A 83 6.26 -7.88 -10.45
CA LEU A 83 6.42 -9.30 -10.81
C LEU A 83 6.41 -9.49 -12.33
N TRP A 84 5.43 -8.89 -13.01
CA TRP A 84 5.35 -8.95 -14.47
C TRP A 84 6.59 -8.35 -15.13
N PHE A 85 7.05 -7.18 -14.67
CA PHE A 85 8.28 -6.55 -15.18
C PHE A 85 9.50 -7.44 -14.96
N SER A 86 9.64 -8.04 -13.78
CA SER A 86 10.78 -8.92 -13.44
C SER A 86 10.80 -10.17 -14.32
N ILE A 87 9.64 -10.79 -14.56
CA ILE A 87 9.54 -11.97 -15.43
C ILE A 87 9.95 -11.62 -16.87
N ASN A 88 9.45 -10.50 -17.41
CA ASN A 88 9.82 -10.07 -18.76
C ASN A 88 11.30 -9.71 -18.87
N LEU A 89 11.88 -9.10 -17.84
CA LEU A 89 13.31 -8.79 -17.81
C LEU A 89 14.15 -10.07 -17.81
N ILE A 90 13.78 -11.07 -17.01
CA ILE A 90 14.45 -12.38 -16.98
C ILE A 90 14.35 -13.08 -18.34
N ASN A 91 13.16 -13.09 -18.95
CA ASN A 91 12.96 -13.67 -20.27
C ASN A 91 13.82 -12.98 -21.32
N LEU A 92 13.85 -11.63 -21.33
CA LEU A 92 14.68 -10.85 -22.24
C LEU A 92 16.17 -11.20 -22.10
N ILE A 93 16.68 -11.26 -20.87
CA ILE A 93 18.09 -11.61 -20.60
C ILE A 93 18.37 -13.05 -21.05
N THR A 94 17.44 -13.97 -20.82
CA THR A 94 17.56 -15.38 -21.19
C THR A 94 17.59 -15.56 -22.71
N ASP A 95 16.70 -14.88 -23.43
CA ASP A 95 16.65 -14.89 -24.90
C ASP A 95 17.92 -14.29 -25.51
N VAL A 96 18.45 -13.20 -24.93
CA VAL A 96 19.73 -12.61 -25.34
C VAL A 96 20.89 -13.58 -25.10
N HIS A 97 20.91 -14.28 -23.97
CA HIS A 97 21.96 -15.25 -23.65
C HIS A 97 21.93 -16.50 -24.54
N LEU A 98 20.74 -16.93 -24.98
CA LEU A 98 20.58 -18.10 -25.86
C LEU A 98 20.80 -17.78 -27.35
N SER A 99 20.80 -16.49 -27.73
CA SER A 99 21.02 -16.04 -29.11
C SER A 99 22.44 -15.53 -29.40
N SER A 100 23.30 -15.46 -28.37
CA SER A 100 24.74 -15.14 -28.46
C SER A 100 25.60 -16.39 -28.52
#